data_AF-A0A535VCP6-F1
#
_entry.id   AF-A0A535VCP6-F1
#
_cell.length_a   1.000
_cell.length_b   1.000
_cell.length_c   1.000
_cell.angle_alpha   90.00
_cell.angle_beta   90.00
_cell.angle_gamma   90.00
#
_symmetry.space_group_name_H-M   'P 1'
#
loop_
_entity.id
_entity.type
_entity.pdbx_description
1 polymer ?
#
loop_
_entity_poly.entity_id
_entity_poly.type
_entity_poly.pdbx_seq_one_letter_code
_entity_poly.pdbx_strand_id
1 'polypeptide(L)'
;MALACARCGAQNPDGNLYCQACGATLTAPAPASPAAIPGPPPGAAPPGPPPGIAPPAAGPAGYQSPYYVPTGATVPVHRTPWMLIIAGVVALTVVMAGCGTALAILGNRSSSNTPGGGIADVPSPTPATSPSPIASPTTTSSGPKTESNDALTLTVPTGWTVNNKDPESITLLNPNSDGTVTAASGPSIPPQTAQNNKDTVDSQLKSQYSDTRECPNTSPRAGTFNGASGIAWTLCFTVTSGGNSIPAAASLFAGANNSGSVYYIVMVLTSQSNLQNLLNQAKPVMQSVHWKLS
;
A
#
# COMPACT_ATOMS: atom_id res chain seq x y z
N MET A 1 6.63 -28.35 -25.00
CA MET A 1 7.99 -27.93 -24.62
C MET A 1 7.86 -26.64 -23.82
N ALA A 2 8.41 -26.53 -22.61
CA ALA A 2 8.26 -25.30 -21.83
C ALA A 2 8.82 -24.07 -22.56
N LEU A 3 8.00 -23.02 -22.73
CA LEU A 3 8.44 -21.75 -23.32
C LEU A 3 9.11 -20.89 -22.24
N ALA A 4 10.39 -20.58 -22.44
CA ALA A 4 11.11 -19.65 -21.58
C ALA A 4 10.73 -18.20 -21.93
N CYS A 5 10.38 -17.41 -20.93
CA CYS A 5 10.08 -16.00 -21.13
C CYS A 5 11.34 -15.21 -21.46
N ALA A 6 11.36 -14.53 -22.61
CA ALA A 6 12.49 -13.70 -23.03
C ALA A 6 12.76 -12.50 -22.09
N ARG A 7 11.79 -12.10 -21.26
CA ARG A 7 11.90 -10.94 -20.37
C ARG A 7 12.43 -11.29 -18.97
N CYS A 8 12.05 -12.44 -18.41
CA CYS A 8 12.43 -12.82 -17.04
C CYS A 8 13.02 -14.23 -16.90
N GLY A 9 13.12 -15.01 -17.98
CA GLY A 9 13.70 -16.35 -17.97
C GLY A 9 12.82 -17.46 -17.37
N ALA A 10 11.65 -17.14 -16.83
CA ALA A 10 10.75 -18.14 -16.25
C ALA A 10 10.24 -19.14 -17.30
N GLN A 11 10.14 -20.42 -16.92
CA GLN A 11 9.53 -21.47 -17.76
C GLN A 11 8.01 -21.42 -17.65
N ASN A 12 7.33 -21.44 -18.79
CA ASN A 12 5.87 -21.41 -18.88
C ASN A 12 5.36 -22.65 -19.64
N PRO A 13 4.20 -23.21 -19.26
CA PRO A 13 3.58 -24.32 -19.98
C PRO A 13 3.13 -23.91 -21.40
N ASP A 14 3.07 -24.88 -22.30
CA ASP A 14 2.64 -24.68 -23.69
C ASP A 14 1.21 -24.12 -23.76
N GLY A 15 0.96 -23.18 -24.66
CA GLY A 15 -0.37 -22.55 -24.86
C GLY A 15 -0.58 -21.23 -24.10
N ASN A 16 0.32 -20.85 -23.21
CA ASN A 16 0.25 -19.55 -22.55
C ASN A 16 0.65 -18.40 -23.51
N LEU A 17 -0.26 -17.43 -23.67
CA LEU A 17 0.01 -16.21 -24.47
C LEU A 17 0.88 -15.20 -23.71
N TYR A 18 0.92 -15.28 -22.38
CA TYR A 18 1.63 -14.37 -21.48
C TYR A 18 2.38 -15.14 -20.39
N CYS A 19 3.47 -14.56 -19.90
CA CYS A 19 4.31 -15.15 -18.87
C CYS A 19 3.63 -15.06 -17.50
N GLN A 20 3.53 -16.19 -16.81
CA GLN A 20 2.90 -16.29 -15.49
C GLN A 20 3.70 -15.58 -14.37
N ALA A 21 5.00 -15.35 -14.58
CA ALA A 21 5.86 -14.73 -13.59
C ALA A 21 6.00 -13.20 -13.75
N CYS A 22 5.90 -12.67 -14.99
CA CYS A 22 6.13 -11.24 -15.24
C CYS A 22 5.11 -10.58 -16.19
N GLY A 23 4.11 -11.32 -16.67
CA GLY A 23 3.04 -10.82 -17.54
C GLY A 23 3.44 -10.51 -18.99
N ALA A 24 4.71 -10.68 -19.37
CA ALA A 24 5.16 -10.40 -20.74
C ALA A 24 4.54 -11.37 -21.76
N THR A 25 4.17 -10.89 -22.95
CA THR A 25 3.71 -11.75 -24.06
C THR A 25 4.77 -12.79 -24.41
N LEU A 26 4.39 -14.06 -24.51
CA LEU A 26 5.29 -15.16 -24.90
C LEU A 26 5.32 -15.35 -26.42
N THR A 27 4.37 -14.78 -27.15
CA THR A 27 4.38 -14.71 -28.62
C THR A 27 5.11 -13.45 -29.06
N ALA A 28 6.25 -13.61 -29.72
CA ALA A 28 6.94 -12.50 -30.36
C ALA A 28 6.12 -12.00 -31.57
N PRO A 29 5.97 -10.69 -31.79
CA PRO A 29 5.60 -10.17 -33.10
C PRO A 29 6.64 -10.65 -34.13
N ALA A 30 6.20 -11.09 -35.31
CA ALA A 30 7.11 -11.40 -36.40
C ALA A 30 8.06 -10.21 -36.63
N PRO A 31 9.38 -10.43 -36.74
CA PRO A 31 10.31 -9.33 -36.93
C PRO A 31 9.98 -8.63 -38.25
N ALA A 32 9.69 -7.32 -38.18
CA ALA A 32 9.74 -6.47 -39.35
C ALA A 32 11.20 -6.45 -39.84
N SER A 33 11.42 -6.78 -41.10
CA SER A 33 12.72 -6.73 -41.76
C SER A 33 13.43 -5.39 -41.48
N PRO A 34 14.73 -5.39 -41.12
CA PRO A 34 15.49 -4.15 -41.01
C PRO A 34 15.54 -3.44 -42.37
N ALA A 35 15.13 -2.17 -42.41
CA ALA A 35 15.51 -1.28 -43.50
C ALA A 35 17.05 -1.16 -43.52
N ALA A 36 17.63 -1.25 -44.72
CA ALA A 36 19.06 -1.19 -44.95
C ALA A 36 19.67 0.13 -44.45
N ILE A 37 20.76 0.02 -43.68
CA ILE A 37 21.59 1.16 -43.26
C ILE A 37 22.47 1.55 -44.46
N PRO A 38 22.52 2.81 -44.91
CA PRO A 38 23.50 3.27 -45.88
C PRO A 38 24.92 3.15 -45.30
N GLY A 39 25.82 2.50 -46.03
CA GLY A 39 27.18 2.22 -45.58
C GLY A 39 28.06 3.46 -45.37
N PRO A 40 29.11 3.39 -44.53
CA PRO A 40 30.08 4.47 -44.37
C PRO A 40 31.01 4.59 -45.60
N PRO A 41 31.52 5.79 -45.93
CA PRO A 41 32.46 6.00 -47.01
C PRO A 41 33.83 5.34 -46.73
N PRO A 42 34.57 4.92 -47.77
CA PRO A 42 35.81 4.18 -47.62
C PRO A 42 36.99 5.11 -47.33
N GLY A 43 37.77 4.78 -46.28
CA GLY A 43 39.16 5.22 -46.17
C GLY A 43 39.53 5.96 -44.88
N ALA A 44 39.87 5.20 -43.83
CA ALA A 44 40.97 5.49 -42.91
C ALA A 44 41.16 4.28 -41.99
N ALA A 45 42.36 3.70 -41.98
CA ALA A 45 42.72 2.61 -41.06
C ALA A 45 42.86 3.16 -39.63
N PRO A 46 42.40 2.45 -38.58
CA PRO A 46 42.67 2.83 -37.20
C PRO A 46 44.17 2.60 -36.88
N PRO A 47 44.83 3.48 -36.10
CA PRO A 47 46.16 3.21 -35.58
C PRO A 47 46.13 2.02 -34.62
N GLY A 48 47.06 1.08 -34.78
CA GLY A 48 47.21 -0.05 -33.87
C GLY A 48 47.67 0.37 -32.46
N PRO A 49 47.38 -0.44 -31.42
CA PRO A 49 47.83 -0.16 -30.06
C PRO A 49 49.35 -0.35 -29.91
N PRO A 50 50.01 0.44 -29.04
CA PRO A 50 51.46 0.36 -28.83
C PRO A 50 51.87 -0.94 -28.12
N PRO A 51 53.08 -1.47 -28.35
CA PRO A 51 53.53 -2.71 -27.73
C PRO A 51 53.91 -2.52 -26.26
N GLY A 52 53.37 -3.38 -25.41
CA GLY A 52 54.05 -3.89 -24.22
C GLY A 52 53.83 -3.12 -22.92
N ILE A 53 52.96 -3.66 -22.05
CA ILE A 53 53.28 -3.98 -20.65
C ILE A 53 52.48 -5.24 -20.31
N ALA A 54 53.14 -6.30 -19.83
CA ALA A 54 52.48 -7.53 -19.39
C ALA A 54 51.60 -7.27 -18.15
N PRO A 55 50.44 -7.96 -18.00
CA PRO A 55 49.63 -7.82 -16.80
C PRO A 55 50.35 -8.42 -15.58
N PRO A 56 50.31 -7.78 -14.39
CA PRO A 56 50.83 -8.39 -13.19
C PRO A 56 49.94 -9.58 -12.79
N ALA A 57 50.60 -10.69 -12.47
CA ALA A 57 49.96 -11.90 -11.97
C ALA A 57 49.15 -11.59 -10.70
N ALA A 58 47.90 -12.05 -10.67
CA ALA A 58 47.04 -12.00 -9.51
C ALA A 58 47.60 -12.92 -8.40
N GLY A 59 48.08 -12.32 -7.30
CA GLY A 59 48.29 -13.01 -6.03
C GLY A 59 47.08 -12.82 -5.11
N PRO A 60 46.72 -13.81 -4.27
CA PRO A 60 45.55 -13.74 -3.41
C PRO A 60 45.92 -13.00 -2.11
N ALA A 61 45.91 -11.66 -2.14
CA ALA A 61 45.94 -10.86 -0.92
C ALA A 61 45.28 -9.51 -1.20
N GLY A 62 44.17 -9.27 -0.50
CA GLY A 62 43.36 -8.07 -0.65
C GLY A 62 44.16 -6.79 -0.38
N TYR A 63 43.98 -5.81 -1.26
CA TYR A 63 44.44 -4.45 -1.05
C TYR A 63 43.54 -3.80 0.02
N GLN A 64 44.01 -3.74 1.28
CA GLN A 64 43.39 -2.92 2.33
C GLN A 64 44.05 -1.54 2.37
N SER A 65 43.26 -0.48 2.35
CA SER A 65 43.73 0.89 2.48
C SER A 65 44.13 1.20 3.95
N PRO A 66 45.18 2.00 4.22
CA PRO A 66 45.71 2.18 5.58
C PRO A 66 44.90 3.14 6.48
N TYR A 67 43.76 3.67 6.03
CA TYR A 67 43.11 4.81 6.67
C TYR A 67 41.70 4.55 7.23
N TYR A 68 41.32 3.29 7.49
CA TYR A 68 40.06 3.02 8.19
C TYR A 68 40.17 1.85 9.16
N VAL A 69 40.32 2.18 10.45
CA VAL A 69 40.14 1.24 11.55
C VAL A 69 39.05 1.81 12.45
N PRO A 70 37.79 1.31 12.43
CA PRO A 70 36.81 1.71 13.41
C PRO A 70 37.10 0.95 14.72
N THR A 71 37.68 1.64 15.70
CA THR A 71 37.79 1.16 17.07
C THR A 71 36.49 1.43 17.82
N GLY A 72 35.68 0.38 17.99
CA GLY A 72 34.53 0.40 18.88
C GLY A 72 33.82 -0.95 18.86
N ALA A 73 33.38 -1.40 20.04
CA ALA A 73 32.50 -2.55 20.13
C ALA A 73 31.24 -2.25 19.29
N THR A 74 31.00 -3.05 18.26
CA THR A 74 29.75 -3.00 17.49
C THR A 74 28.62 -3.40 18.43
N VAL A 75 28.00 -2.42 19.08
CA VAL A 75 26.72 -2.61 19.73
C VAL A 75 25.79 -3.13 18.64
N PRO A 76 25.16 -4.31 18.79
CA PRO A 76 24.22 -4.80 17.81
C PRO A 76 23.03 -3.83 17.80
N VAL A 77 23.07 -2.85 16.90
CA VAL A 77 21.88 -2.13 16.49
C VAL A 77 21.01 -3.18 15.82
N HIS A 78 20.00 -3.64 16.55
CA HIS A 78 18.82 -4.24 15.93
C HIS A 78 18.27 -3.17 14.97
N ARG A 79 18.80 -3.17 13.74
CA ARG A 79 18.20 -2.55 12.57
C ARG A 79 16.99 -3.40 12.23
N THR A 80 15.99 -3.42 13.11
CA THR A 80 14.65 -3.73 12.66
C THR A 80 14.40 -2.70 11.55
N PRO A 81 14.34 -3.10 10.27
CA PRO A 81 14.38 -2.12 9.19
C PRO A 81 13.10 -1.32 9.28
N TRP A 82 13.18 -0.05 9.68
CA TRP A 82 12.00 0.79 10.00
C TRP A 82 11.13 1.11 8.78
N MET A 83 11.69 0.95 7.57
CA MET A 83 10.93 0.79 6.33
C MET A 83 9.82 -0.25 6.48
N LEU A 84 10.03 -1.33 7.25
CA LEU A 84 9.04 -2.37 7.54
C LEU A 84 7.87 -1.90 8.39
N ILE A 85 7.96 -0.79 9.13
CA ILE A 85 6.84 -0.32 9.95
C ILE A 85 5.84 0.44 9.08
N ILE A 86 6.29 1.48 8.37
CA ILE A 86 5.42 2.18 7.40
C ILE A 86 4.98 1.20 6.30
N ALA A 87 5.89 0.35 5.81
CA ALA A 87 5.51 -0.71 4.89
C ALA A 87 4.57 -1.74 5.52
N GLY A 88 4.73 -2.06 6.78
CA GLY A 88 3.90 -3.01 7.51
C GLY A 88 2.49 -2.49 7.65
N VAL A 89 2.32 -1.22 8.05
CA VAL A 89 1.01 -0.56 8.11
C VAL A 89 0.37 -0.52 6.73
N VAL A 90 1.10 -0.06 5.70
CA VAL A 90 0.58 0.01 4.32
C VAL A 90 0.27 -1.36 3.76
N ALA A 91 1.14 -2.35 3.96
CA ALA A 91 0.92 -3.72 3.49
C ALA A 91 -0.26 -4.36 4.22
N LEU A 92 -0.38 -4.16 5.53
CA LEU A 92 -1.48 -4.69 6.32
C LEU A 92 -2.82 -4.09 5.88
N THR A 93 -2.89 -2.77 5.67
CA THR A 93 -4.13 -2.12 5.21
C THR A 93 -4.52 -2.60 3.82
N VAL A 94 -3.53 -2.71 2.93
CA VAL A 94 -3.71 -3.18 1.56
C VAL A 94 -4.11 -4.65 1.50
N VAL A 95 -3.47 -5.52 2.30
CA VAL A 95 -3.81 -6.94 2.41
C VAL A 95 -5.20 -7.11 2.99
N MET A 96 -5.58 -6.36 4.02
CA MET A 96 -6.94 -6.44 4.59
C MET A 96 -8.01 -5.90 3.62
N ALA A 97 -7.68 -4.90 2.81
CA ALA A 97 -8.57 -4.42 1.76
C ALA A 97 -8.64 -5.39 0.55
N GLY A 98 -7.54 -6.07 0.23
CA GLY A 98 -7.39 -7.00 -0.90
C GLY A 98 -7.82 -8.45 -0.62
N CYS A 99 -7.76 -8.90 0.65
CA CYS A 99 -8.16 -10.24 1.10
C CYS A 99 -9.66 -10.39 1.38
N GLY A 100 -10.50 -9.46 0.92
CA GLY A 100 -11.79 -9.88 0.35
C GLY A 100 -13.06 -9.69 1.18
N THR A 101 -13.13 -8.75 2.12
CA THR A 101 -14.44 -8.28 2.61
C THR A 101 -14.89 -6.99 1.94
N ALA A 102 -13.98 -6.05 1.64
CA ALA A 102 -14.39 -4.75 1.10
C ALA A 102 -14.46 -4.71 -0.44
N LEU A 103 -13.41 -5.18 -1.13
CA LEU A 103 -13.31 -5.06 -2.59
C LEU A 103 -13.87 -6.27 -3.35
N ALA A 104 -13.91 -7.45 -2.75
CA ALA A 104 -14.48 -8.65 -3.38
C ALA A 104 -16.01 -8.57 -3.56
N ILE A 105 -16.70 -7.82 -2.70
CA ILE A 105 -18.16 -7.63 -2.80
C ILE A 105 -18.54 -6.77 -4.02
N LEU A 106 -17.63 -5.95 -4.54
CA LEU A 106 -17.86 -5.14 -5.75
C LEU A 106 -17.93 -6.01 -7.02
N GLY A 107 -17.23 -7.15 -7.08
CA GLY A 107 -17.29 -8.08 -8.21
C GLY A 107 -18.59 -8.88 -8.32
N ASN A 108 -19.35 -8.99 -7.21
CA ASN A 108 -20.57 -9.81 -7.16
C ASN A 108 -21.88 -9.01 -7.32
N ARG A 109 -21.82 -7.67 -7.46
CA ARG A 109 -23.02 -6.81 -7.54
C ARG A 109 -23.48 -6.48 -8.97
N SER A 110 -22.85 -7.04 -10.00
CA SER A 110 -23.31 -6.89 -11.40
C SER A 110 -24.44 -7.84 -11.80
N SER A 111 -25.05 -8.57 -10.86
CA SER A 111 -26.28 -9.33 -11.10
C SER A 111 -27.46 -8.68 -10.39
N SER A 112 -28.37 -8.19 -11.22
CA SER A 112 -29.67 -7.60 -10.94
C SER A 112 -30.60 -8.37 -9.98
N ASN A 113 -31.44 -7.60 -9.28
CA ASN A 113 -32.79 -7.88 -8.76
C ASN A 113 -33.00 -7.98 -7.23
N THR A 114 -33.68 -6.95 -6.72
CA THR A 114 -34.68 -6.94 -5.63
C THR A 114 -35.68 -8.10 -5.77
N PRO A 115 -36.17 -8.73 -4.68
CA PRO A 115 -37.29 -8.22 -3.85
C PRO A 115 -36.99 -8.36 -2.33
N GLY A 116 -37.64 -7.73 -1.35
CA GLY A 116 -39.03 -7.28 -1.20
C GLY A 116 -39.70 -8.08 -0.06
N GLY A 117 -40.23 -7.38 0.97
CA GLY A 117 -41.10 -7.91 2.04
C GLY A 117 -40.39 -8.03 3.40
N GLY A 118 -40.91 -7.54 4.54
CA GLY A 118 -42.30 -7.25 4.93
C GLY A 118 -42.60 -8.00 6.24
N ILE A 119 -42.81 -7.23 7.30
CA ILE A 119 -43.15 -7.61 8.70
C ILE A 119 -44.38 -8.52 8.85
N ALA A 120 -44.41 -9.40 9.89
CA ALA A 120 -45.54 -9.62 10.82
C ALA A 120 -45.35 -10.84 11.77
N ASP A 121 -45.58 -10.57 13.06
CA ASP A 121 -46.11 -11.37 14.18
C ASP A 121 -46.25 -12.90 14.12
N VAL A 122 -45.86 -13.58 15.22
CA VAL A 122 -46.74 -14.42 16.08
C VAL A 122 -46.08 -14.79 17.45
N PRO A 123 -46.84 -15.17 18.51
CA PRO A 123 -46.69 -14.65 19.87
C PRO A 123 -46.00 -15.56 20.93
N SER A 124 -45.73 -14.91 22.07
CA SER A 124 -45.21 -15.39 23.37
C SER A 124 -46.13 -16.38 24.11
N PRO A 125 -45.54 -17.26 24.94
CA PRO A 125 -46.07 -17.45 26.30
C PRO A 125 -44.99 -17.41 27.40
N THR A 126 -45.33 -16.79 28.52
CA THR A 126 -44.77 -16.99 29.89
C THR A 126 -45.97 -16.94 30.85
N PRO A 127 -45.94 -17.46 32.11
CA PRO A 127 -44.84 -17.30 33.08
C PRO A 127 -44.60 -18.44 34.10
N ALA A 128 -43.44 -18.43 34.78
CA ALA A 128 -43.30 -18.46 36.25
C ALA A 128 -41.85 -18.76 36.70
N THR A 129 -41.14 -17.78 37.28
CA THR A 129 -40.67 -17.74 38.69
C THR A 129 -39.59 -16.65 38.89
N SER A 130 -39.93 -15.69 39.75
CA SER A 130 -39.14 -14.87 40.72
C SER A 130 -37.79 -14.21 40.34
N PRO A 131 -37.55 -12.94 40.77
CA PRO A 131 -36.61 -12.03 40.13
C PRO A 131 -35.17 -12.14 40.69
N SER A 132 -34.21 -12.38 39.80
CA SER A 132 -32.85 -11.85 39.94
C SER A 132 -32.79 -10.49 39.26
N PRO A 133 -31.95 -9.53 39.72
CA PRO A 133 -31.89 -8.21 39.10
C PRO A 133 -31.50 -8.37 37.63
N ILE A 134 -32.47 -8.12 36.76
CA ILE A 134 -32.27 -8.00 35.32
C ILE A 134 -31.25 -6.87 35.15
N ALA A 135 -30.06 -7.24 34.67
CA ALA A 135 -29.17 -6.28 34.05
C ALA A 135 -30.00 -5.59 32.96
N SER A 136 -30.27 -4.29 33.16
CA SER A 136 -30.89 -3.44 32.16
C SER A 136 -30.24 -3.72 30.80
N PRO A 137 -31.02 -3.76 29.70
CA PRO A 137 -30.43 -3.90 28.37
C PRO A 137 -29.36 -2.81 28.26
N THR A 138 -28.11 -3.24 28.08
CA THR A 138 -27.02 -2.31 27.76
C THR A 138 -27.50 -1.59 26.52
N THR A 139 -27.83 -0.30 26.67
CA THR A 139 -28.15 0.55 25.54
C THR A 139 -26.97 0.43 24.60
N THR A 140 -27.19 -0.21 23.46
CA THR A 140 -26.23 -0.23 22.36
C THR A 140 -26.08 1.22 21.96
N SER A 141 -25.06 1.88 22.51
CA SER A 141 -24.79 3.30 22.27
C SER A 141 -24.70 3.50 20.76
N SER A 142 -25.72 4.15 20.20
CA SER A 142 -25.92 4.41 18.78
C SER A 142 -25.21 5.69 18.33
N GLY A 143 -24.53 6.37 19.26
CA GLY A 143 -23.76 7.58 19.01
C GLY A 143 -22.35 7.31 18.49
N PRO A 144 -21.68 8.35 17.96
CA PRO A 144 -20.27 8.28 17.60
C PRO A 144 -19.42 7.83 18.81
N LYS A 145 -18.49 6.91 18.57
CA LYS A 145 -17.58 6.38 19.60
C LYS A 145 -16.17 6.93 19.37
N THR A 146 -15.38 7.10 20.42
CA THR A 146 -13.97 7.45 20.27
C THR A 146 -13.12 6.19 20.31
N GLU A 147 -12.24 6.04 19.32
CA GLU A 147 -11.20 5.03 19.30
C GLU A 147 -9.83 5.65 19.52
N SER A 148 -8.94 4.89 20.14
CA SER A 148 -7.67 5.40 20.67
C SER A 148 -6.64 4.29 20.79
N ASN A 149 -5.41 4.54 20.35
CA ASN A 149 -4.22 3.71 20.58
C ASN A 149 -3.07 4.59 21.13
N ASP A 150 -1.83 4.13 21.15
CA ASP A 150 -0.71 4.90 21.71
C ASP A 150 -0.34 6.12 20.86
N ALA A 151 -0.61 6.05 19.56
CA ALA A 151 -0.21 7.07 18.59
C ALA A 151 -1.27 8.14 18.28
N LEU A 152 -2.55 7.81 18.32
CA LEU A 152 -3.64 8.71 17.91
C LEU A 152 -4.99 8.38 18.57
N THR A 153 -5.93 9.31 18.44
CA THR A 153 -7.36 9.08 18.67
C THR A 153 -8.18 9.51 17.45
N LEU A 154 -9.34 8.90 17.23
CA LEU A 154 -10.31 9.33 16.23
C LEU A 154 -11.74 8.97 16.65
N THR A 155 -12.73 9.59 16.02
CA THR A 155 -14.13 9.24 16.18
C THR A 155 -14.55 8.22 15.13
N VAL A 156 -15.28 7.20 15.57
CA VAL A 156 -15.96 6.19 14.75
C VAL A 156 -17.43 6.62 14.62
N PRO A 157 -17.85 7.17 13.47
CA PRO A 157 -19.23 7.54 13.23
C PRO A 157 -20.15 6.31 13.20
N THR A 158 -21.44 6.54 13.38
CA THR A 158 -22.45 5.48 13.28
C THR A 158 -22.35 4.74 11.95
N GLY A 159 -22.39 3.41 12.00
CA GLY A 159 -22.27 2.53 10.83
C GLY A 159 -20.84 2.20 10.41
N TRP A 160 -19.83 2.94 10.89
CA TRP A 160 -18.43 2.55 10.69
C TRP A 160 -18.02 1.49 11.69
N THR A 161 -17.06 0.64 11.29
CA THR A 161 -16.53 -0.41 12.15
C THR A 161 -15.02 -0.33 12.22
N VAL A 162 -14.43 -0.70 13.36
CA VAL A 162 -12.98 -0.86 13.49
C VAL A 162 -12.60 -2.18 12.81
N ASN A 163 -11.87 -2.09 11.70
CA ASN A 163 -11.43 -3.26 10.95
C ASN A 163 -10.12 -3.82 11.48
N ASN A 164 -9.19 -2.91 11.85
CA ASN A 164 -7.92 -3.27 12.45
C ASN A 164 -7.45 -2.15 13.39
N LYS A 165 -6.70 -2.53 14.42
CA LYS A 165 -6.12 -1.62 15.39
C LYS A 165 -4.86 -2.22 15.98
N ASP A 166 -3.79 -1.46 15.95
CA ASP A 166 -2.52 -1.77 16.60
C ASP A 166 -2.03 -0.51 17.36
N PRO A 167 -0.88 -0.54 18.05
CA PRO A 167 -0.39 0.63 18.81
C PRO A 167 -0.17 1.90 17.98
N GLU A 168 0.07 1.76 16.68
CA GLU A 168 0.45 2.86 15.78
C GLU A 168 -0.64 3.19 14.77
N SER A 169 -1.53 2.26 14.44
CA SER A 169 -2.56 2.40 13.40
C SER A 169 -3.97 2.06 13.88
N ILE A 170 -4.95 2.77 13.30
CA ILE A 170 -6.37 2.45 13.40
C ILE A 170 -6.95 2.47 11.99
N THR A 171 -7.52 1.35 11.56
CA THR A 171 -8.22 1.20 10.28
C THR A 171 -9.70 1.01 10.52
N LEU A 172 -10.51 1.90 9.95
CA LEU A 172 -11.96 1.77 9.91
C LEU A 172 -12.42 1.25 8.56
N LEU A 173 -13.43 0.39 8.59
CA LEU A 173 -14.21 -0.02 7.42
C LEU A 173 -15.47 0.84 7.37
N ASN A 174 -15.77 1.34 6.17
CA ASN A 174 -16.95 2.16 5.96
C ASN A 174 -18.25 1.34 6.03
N PRO A 175 -19.42 1.98 6.22
CA PRO A 175 -20.69 1.26 6.41
C PRO A 175 -21.06 0.32 5.26
N ASN A 176 -20.66 0.67 4.04
CA ASN A 176 -20.95 -0.13 2.86
C ASN A 176 -19.98 -1.31 2.67
N SER A 177 -18.93 -1.39 3.49
CA SER A 177 -17.83 -2.33 3.34
C SER A 177 -17.28 -2.31 1.91
N ASP A 178 -17.01 -1.12 1.37
CA ASP A 178 -16.44 -0.93 0.02
C ASP A 178 -15.19 -0.04 0.04
N GLY A 179 -14.73 0.36 1.23
CA GLY A 179 -13.46 1.04 1.41
C GLY A 179 -13.08 1.23 2.87
N THR A 180 -11.83 1.63 3.06
CA THR A 180 -11.23 1.77 4.38
C THR A 180 -10.63 3.15 4.57
N VAL A 181 -10.58 3.59 5.83
CA VAL A 181 -9.86 4.79 6.27
C VAL A 181 -8.87 4.35 7.33
N THR A 182 -7.58 4.55 7.09
CA THR A 182 -6.52 4.28 8.05
C THR A 182 -5.84 5.57 8.45
N ALA A 183 -5.63 5.75 9.75
CA ALA A 183 -4.69 6.72 10.29
C ALA A 183 -3.61 5.97 11.06
N ALA A 184 -2.35 6.40 10.91
CA ALA A 184 -1.23 5.83 11.63
C ALA A 184 -0.18 6.88 11.99
N SER A 185 0.48 6.69 13.12
CA SER A 185 1.63 7.49 13.55
C SER A 185 2.53 6.65 14.45
N GLY A 186 3.81 6.98 14.49
CA GLY A 186 4.79 6.23 15.27
C GLY A 186 6.16 6.90 15.23
N PRO A 187 7.11 6.42 16.05
CA PRO A 187 8.47 6.91 16.04
C PRO A 187 9.17 6.57 14.70
N SER A 188 9.98 7.50 14.22
CA SER A 188 10.80 7.41 13.02
C SER A 188 12.27 7.49 13.40
N ILE A 189 12.97 6.36 13.34
CA ILE A 189 14.39 6.26 13.64
C ILE A 189 15.08 5.55 12.46
N PRO A 190 16.04 6.15 11.75
CA PRO A 190 16.49 7.53 11.90
C PRO A 190 15.38 8.53 11.50
N PRO A 191 15.49 9.81 11.89
CA PRO A 191 14.52 10.83 11.52
C PRO A 191 14.24 10.86 10.02
N GLN A 192 12.96 10.97 9.64
CA GLN A 192 12.47 10.98 8.26
C GLN A 192 11.78 12.29 7.93
N THR A 193 11.87 12.72 6.67
CA THR A 193 11.06 13.81 6.15
C THR A 193 9.71 13.29 5.66
N ALA A 194 8.73 14.19 5.50
CA ALA A 194 7.45 13.85 4.85
C ALA A 194 7.66 13.27 3.43
N GLN A 195 8.69 13.73 2.70
CA GLN A 195 9.05 13.19 1.40
C GLN A 195 9.53 11.74 1.50
N ASN A 196 10.40 11.42 2.46
CA ASN A 196 10.86 10.03 2.65
C ASN A 196 9.70 9.10 3.01
N ASN A 197 8.77 9.56 3.85
CA ASN A 197 7.58 8.80 4.22
C ASN A 197 6.68 8.58 2.99
N LYS A 198 6.46 9.60 2.16
CA LYS A 198 5.75 9.46 0.88
C LYS A 198 6.41 8.44 -0.04
N ASP A 199 7.71 8.58 -0.28
CA ASP A 199 8.45 7.69 -1.18
C ASP A 199 8.42 6.24 -0.70
N THR A 200 8.42 6.04 0.63
CA THR A 200 8.25 4.71 1.25
C THR A 200 6.87 4.13 0.93
N VAL A 201 5.79 4.90 1.13
CA VAL A 201 4.43 4.46 0.80
C VAL A 201 4.29 4.13 -0.69
N ASP A 202 4.82 5.00 -1.56
CA ASP A 202 4.80 4.80 -3.02
C ASP A 202 5.55 3.53 -3.42
N SER A 203 6.75 3.32 -2.87
CA SER A 203 7.55 2.13 -3.14
C SER A 203 6.82 0.85 -2.71
N GLN A 204 6.11 0.89 -1.59
CA GLN A 204 5.37 -0.26 -1.07
C GLN A 204 4.16 -0.59 -1.93
N LEU A 205 3.35 0.42 -2.25
CA LEU A 205 2.21 0.23 -3.16
C LEU A 205 2.68 -0.23 -4.53
N LYS A 206 3.78 0.30 -5.05
CA LYS A 206 4.34 -0.14 -6.33
C LYS A 206 4.94 -1.54 -6.30
N SER A 207 5.49 -1.96 -5.15
CA SER A 207 5.96 -3.33 -4.95
C SER A 207 4.80 -4.33 -4.89
N GLN A 208 3.67 -3.95 -4.29
CA GLN A 208 2.47 -4.79 -4.19
C GLN A 208 1.66 -4.79 -5.50
N TYR A 209 1.54 -3.62 -6.13
CA TYR A 209 0.80 -3.39 -7.35
C TYR A 209 1.70 -2.69 -8.37
N SER A 210 2.27 -3.46 -9.29
CA SER A 210 3.25 -2.95 -10.25
C SER A 210 2.71 -1.87 -11.19
N ASP A 211 1.38 -1.77 -11.35
CA ASP A 211 0.70 -0.76 -12.16
C ASP A 211 0.35 0.53 -11.38
N THR A 212 0.83 0.64 -10.14
CA THR A 212 0.68 1.84 -9.31
C THR A 212 1.22 3.07 -10.02
N ARG A 213 0.35 4.08 -10.11
CA ARG A 213 0.61 5.38 -10.73
C ARG A 213 -0.20 6.46 -10.04
N GLU A 214 0.15 7.72 -10.26
CA GLU A 214 -0.71 8.83 -9.86
C GLU A 214 -2.06 8.77 -10.60
N CYS A 215 -3.15 9.06 -9.88
CA CYS A 215 -4.45 9.11 -10.51
C CYS A 215 -4.53 10.27 -11.52
N PRO A 216 -5.29 10.14 -12.62
CA PRO A 216 -5.45 11.22 -13.60
C PRO A 216 -5.95 12.51 -12.95
N ASN A 217 -5.41 13.65 -13.39
CA ASN A 217 -5.76 14.99 -12.90
C ASN A 217 -5.53 15.20 -11.40
N THR A 218 -4.65 14.41 -10.78
CA THR A 218 -4.18 14.63 -9.41
C THR A 218 -2.69 14.96 -9.43
N SER A 219 -2.24 15.69 -8.43
CA SER A 219 -0.82 15.96 -8.22
C SER A 219 -0.51 16.01 -6.72
N PRO A 220 0.70 15.60 -6.31
CA PRO A 220 1.13 15.73 -4.94
C PRO A 220 1.11 17.20 -4.50
N ARG A 221 0.62 17.45 -3.29
CA ARG A 221 0.53 18.80 -2.72
C ARG A 221 1.00 18.81 -1.27
N ALA A 222 1.89 19.73 -0.94
CA ALA A 222 2.27 20.01 0.44
C ALA A 222 1.10 20.68 1.19
N GLY A 223 0.93 20.33 2.46
CA GLY A 223 -0.12 20.88 3.30
C GLY A 223 -0.03 20.39 4.74
N THR A 224 -1.13 20.58 5.47
CA THR A 224 -1.27 20.10 6.84
C THR A 224 -2.48 19.20 6.98
N PHE A 225 -2.38 18.21 7.86
CA PHE A 225 -3.49 17.34 8.26
C PHE A 225 -3.56 17.31 9.79
N ASN A 226 -4.59 17.96 10.34
CA ASN A 226 -4.82 18.06 11.79
C ASN A 226 -3.55 18.45 12.57
N GLY A 227 -2.83 19.46 12.09
CA GLY A 227 -1.61 19.99 12.72
C GLY A 227 -0.30 19.33 12.25
N ALA A 228 -0.34 18.15 11.62
CA ALA A 228 0.85 17.53 11.05
C ALA A 228 1.18 18.11 9.67
N SER A 229 2.43 18.53 9.44
CA SER A 229 2.92 18.97 8.13
C SER A 229 3.28 17.77 7.25
N GLY A 230 2.89 17.81 5.98
CA GLY A 230 3.15 16.70 5.07
C GLY A 230 2.76 16.94 3.62
N ILE A 231 2.62 15.84 2.89
CA ILE A 231 2.30 15.80 1.46
C ILE A 231 1.05 14.93 1.30
N ALA A 232 0.06 15.43 0.57
CA ALA A 232 -1.11 14.66 0.15
C ALA A 232 -1.00 14.32 -1.34
N TRP A 233 -1.40 13.10 -1.73
CA TRP A 233 -1.43 12.67 -3.13
C TRP A 233 -2.40 11.50 -3.31
N THR A 234 -2.68 11.14 -4.56
CA THR A 234 -3.62 10.06 -4.88
C THR A 234 -2.98 9.07 -5.85
N LEU A 235 -2.98 7.79 -5.49
CA LEU A 235 -2.49 6.70 -6.32
C LEU A 235 -3.64 5.83 -6.83
N CYS A 236 -3.50 5.35 -8.06
CA CYS A 236 -4.39 4.45 -8.74
C CYS A 236 -3.62 3.18 -9.12
N PHE A 237 -4.22 2.01 -8.91
CA PHE A 237 -3.63 0.71 -9.17
C PHE A 237 -4.72 -0.35 -9.37
N THR A 238 -4.34 -1.54 -9.83
CA THR A 238 -5.29 -2.64 -10.05
C THR A 238 -5.20 -3.67 -8.93
N VAL A 239 -6.31 -3.94 -8.27
CA VAL A 239 -6.42 -5.02 -7.28
C VAL A 239 -7.00 -6.24 -7.97
N THR A 240 -6.26 -7.34 -7.96
CA THR A 240 -6.70 -8.64 -8.51
C THR A 240 -6.96 -9.64 -7.38
N SER A 241 -8.17 -10.19 -7.32
CA SER A 241 -8.55 -11.21 -6.34
C SER A 241 -9.59 -12.17 -6.93
N GLY A 242 -9.38 -13.48 -6.75
CA GLY A 242 -10.32 -14.52 -7.18
C GLY A 242 -10.67 -14.48 -8.68
N GLY A 243 -9.75 -14.06 -9.54
CA GLY A 243 -9.98 -13.92 -10.99
C GLY A 243 -10.64 -12.61 -11.43
N ASN A 244 -10.99 -11.72 -10.48
CA ASN A 244 -11.52 -10.40 -10.76
C ASN A 244 -10.43 -9.33 -10.60
N SER A 245 -10.44 -8.32 -11.47
CA SER A 245 -9.55 -7.16 -11.39
C SER A 245 -10.38 -5.89 -11.31
N ILE A 246 -10.12 -5.06 -10.30
CA ILE A 246 -10.85 -3.82 -10.05
C ILE A 246 -9.87 -2.65 -10.00
N PRO A 247 -10.14 -1.54 -10.70
CA PRO A 247 -9.36 -0.32 -10.54
C PRO A 247 -9.60 0.25 -9.13
N ALA A 248 -8.54 0.29 -8.34
CA ALA A 248 -8.54 0.86 -6.99
C ALA A 248 -7.87 2.23 -6.99
N ALA A 249 -8.22 3.04 -5.99
CA ALA A 249 -7.57 4.30 -5.71
C ALA A 249 -7.34 4.49 -4.21
N ALA A 250 -6.18 5.04 -3.87
CA ALA A 250 -5.78 5.41 -2.53
C ALA A 250 -5.54 6.93 -2.47
N SER A 251 -6.32 7.64 -1.65
CA SER A 251 -6.01 9.02 -1.25
C SER A 251 -5.13 8.99 -0.01
N LEU A 252 -3.96 9.61 -0.10
CA LEU A 252 -2.85 9.43 0.83
C LEU A 252 -2.41 10.77 1.40
N PHE A 253 -1.95 10.74 2.64
CA PHE A 253 -1.17 11.79 3.27
C PHE A 253 0.00 11.16 4.00
N ALA A 254 1.19 11.72 3.84
CA ALA A 254 2.36 11.40 4.64
C ALA A 254 3.00 12.68 5.19
N GLY A 255 3.21 12.70 6.50
CA GLY A 255 3.81 13.80 7.22
C GLY A 255 4.96 13.35 8.11
N ALA A 256 5.65 14.34 8.66
CA ALA A 256 6.64 14.15 9.72
C ALA A 256 6.60 15.35 10.66
N ASN A 257 6.98 15.16 11.91
CA ASN A 257 7.19 16.29 12.83
C ASN A 257 8.45 17.09 12.45
N ASN A 258 8.66 18.23 13.11
CA ASN A 258 9.76 19.13 12.76
C ASN A 258 11.16 18.51 12.94
N SER A 259 11.30 17.55 13.87
CA SER A 259 12.55 16.82 14.09
C SER A 259 12.71 15.60 13.19
N GLY A 260 11.66 15.20 12.46
CA GLY A 260 11.58 13.98 11.67
C GLY A 260 11.46 12.69 12.50
N SER A 261 11.39 12.78 13.83
CA SER A 261 11.35 11.64 14.75
C SER A 261 9.98 10.97 14.87
N VAL A 262 8.94 11.53 14.25
CA VAL A 262 7.58 10.96 14.22
C VAL A 262 7.04 11.03 12.79
N TYR A 263 6.45 9.94 12.31
CA TYR A 263 5.70 9.94 11.04
C TYR A 263 4.19 10.07 11.26
N TYR A 264 3.50 10.54 10.23
CA TYR A 264 2.04 10.57 10.16
C TYR A 264 1.59 10.01 8.82
N ILE A 265 0.70 9.04 8.81
CA ILE A 265 0.11 8.47 7.59
C ILE A 265 -1.40 8.52 7.69
N VAL A 266 -2.07 8.95 6.62
CA VAL A 266 -3.51 8.75 6.43
C VAL A 266 -3.71 8.11 5.06
N MET A 267 -4.55 7.09 5.00
CA MET A 267 -4.87 6.38 3.77
C MET A 267 -6.38 6.14 3.69
N VAL A 268 -6.99 6.58 2.59
CA VAL A 268 -8.36 6.22 2.22
C VAL A 268 -8.29 5.34 0.98
N LEU A 269 -8.71 4.08 1.10
CA LEU A 269 -8.57 3.07 0.04
C LEU A 269 -9.93 2.52 -0.37
N THR A 270 -10.25 2.56 -1.66
CA THR A 270 -11.50 2.03 -2.25
C THR A 270 -11.34 1.81 -3.75
N SER A 271 -12.43 1.50 -4.47
CA SER A 271 -12.43 1.50 -5.93
C SER A 271 -12.27 2.91 -6.49
N GLN A 272 -11.65 3.03 -7.65
CA GLN A 272 -11.37 4.32 -8.28
C GLN A 272 -12.65 5.14 -8.52
N SER A 273 -13.78 4.49 -8.85
CA SER A 273 -15.07 5.16 -9.07
C SER A 273 -15.74 5.64 -7.78
N ASN A 274 -15.45 5.03 -6.63
CA ASN A 274 -16.07 5.36 -5.34
C ASN A 274 -15.24 6.34 -4.51
N LEU A 275 -14.00 6.66 -4.91
CA LEU A 275 -13.08 7.46 -4.10
C LEU A 275 -13.68 8.77 -3.60
N GLN A 276 -14.33 9.55 -4.47
CA GLN A 276 -14.91 10.83 -4.08
C GLN A 276 -16.07 10.68 -3.09
N ASN A 277 -16.92 9.66 -3.27
CA ASN A 277 -17.99 9.36 -2.35
C ASN A 277 -17.44 8.94 -0.98
N LEU A 278 -16.45 8.06 -0.95
CA LEU A 278 -15.82 7.65 0.30
C LEU A 278 -15.11 8.81 1.00
N LEU A 279 -14.41 9.69 0.29
CA LEU A 279 -13.79 10.88 0.88
C LEU A 279 -14.82 11.80 1.56
N ASN A 280 -15.99 11.97 0.94
CA ASN A 280 -17.09 12.75 1.54
C ASN A 280 -17.63 12.08 2.81
N GLN A 281 -17.81 10.75 2.80
CA GLN A 281 -18.26 10.00 3.97
C GLN A 281 -17.21 9.93 5.08
N ALA A 282 -15.93 9.88 4.72
CA ALA A 282 -14.80 9.79 5.63
C ALA A 282 -14.46 11.14 6.27
N LYS A 283 -14.99 12.26 5.77
CA LYS A 283 -14.72 13.61 6.30
C LYS A 283 -14.84 13.73 7.83
N PRO A 284 -15.92 13.28 8.49
CA PRO A 284 -16.01 13.31 9.96
C PRO A 284 -14.94 12.46 10.65
N VAL A 285 -14.57 11.31 10.10
CA VAL A 285 -13.46 10.48 10.61
C VAL A 285 -12.15 11.26 10.49
N MET A 286 -11.82 11.74 9.30
CA MET A 286 -10.57 12.45 9.01
C MET A 286 -10.41 13.71 9.85
N GLN A 287 -11.47 14.49 10.03
CA GLN A 287 -11.44 15.70 10.86
C GLN A 287 -11.28 15.41 12.37
N SER A 288 -11.63 14.21 12.81
CA SER A 288 -11.54 13.81 14.22
C SER A 288 -10.19 13.23 14.63
N VAL A 289 -9.29 12.98 13.67
CA VAL A 289 -7.97 12.40 13.98
C VAL A 289 -7.15 13.38 14.81
N HIS A 290 -6.73 12.94 15.98
CA HIS A 290 -5.87 13.69 16.89
C HIS A 290 -4.60 12.89 17.15
N TRP A 291 -3.46 13.43 16.72
CA TRP A 291 -2.14 12.83 16.91
C TRP A 291 -1.68 12.98 18.37
N LYS A 292 -1.21 11.91 19.00
CA LYS A 292 -0.65 11.95 20.36
C LYS A 292 0.87 12.17 20.36
N LEU A 293 1.52 11.84 19.25
CA LEU A 293 2.96 11.96 19.04
C LEU A 293 3.28 13.24 18.25
N SER A 294 4.32 13.97 18.67
CA SER A 294 4.75 15.24 18.07
C SER A 294 6.25 15.41 18.01
#